data_AF-A0A2G9T9L7-F1
#
_entry.id   AF-A0A2G9T9L7-F1
#
_cell.length_a   1.000
_cell.length_b   1.000
_cell.length_c   1.000
_cell.angle_alpha   90.00
_cell.angle_beta   90.00
_cell.angle_gamma   90.00
#
_symmetry.space_group_name_H-M   'P 1'
#
loop_
_entity.id
_entity.type
_entity.pdbx_description
1 polymer ?
#
loop_
_entity_poly.entity_id
_entity_poly.type
_entity_poly.pdbx_seq_one_letter_code
_entity_poly.pdbx_strand_id
1 'polypeptide(L)' 'MGFSVNEDSGKVLVLAKVDKSLVDGGLKANLWVNEVCTVLGGRGGGKDANAQATCENIDRLDEAVELALKFAQTTIA' A
#
# COMPACT_ATOMS: atom_id res chain seq x y z
N MET A 1 -2.58 3.79 -5.37
CA MET A 1 -1.91 2.51 -5.05
C MET A 1 -2.47 1.44 -5.96
N GLY A 2 -1.66 0.45 -6.34
CA GLY A 2 -2.08 -0.72 -7.11
C GLY A 2 -1.57 -2.01 -6.49
N PHE A 3 -2.31 -3.09 -6.70
CA PHE A 3 -2.02 -4.43 -6.20
C PHE A 3 -1.94 -5.39 -7.39
N SER A 4 -1.06 -6.38 -7.31
CA SER A 4 -0.97 -7.49 -8.26
C SER A 4 -0.76 -8.78 -7.48
N VAL A 5 -1.63 -9.77 -7.71
CA VAL A 5 -1.55 -11.08 -7.06
C VAL A 5 -0.86 -12.06 -7.98
N ASN A 6 0.07 -12.82 -7.42
CA ASN A 6 0.62 -14.01 -8.05
C ASN A 6 0.14 -15.22 -7.25
N GLU A 7 -0.87 -15.92 -7.78
CA GLU A 7 -1.51 -17.07 -7.13
C GLU A 7 -0.53 -18.25 -6.98
N ASP A 8 0.34 -18.48 -7.97
CA ASP A 8 1.31 -19.58 -7.95
C ASP A 8 2.30 -19.49 -6.78
N SER A 9 2.73 -18.27 -6.45
CA SER A 9 3.70 -18.00 -5.37
C SER A 9 3.06 -17.57 -4.05
N GLY A 10 1.74 -17.34 -4.04
CA GLY A 10 1.05 -16.76 -2.88
C GLY A 10 1.55 -15.36 -2.50
N LYS A 11 2.03 -14.57 -3.47
CA LYS A 11 2.57 -13.23 -3.21
C LYS A 11 1.66 -12.14 -3.74
N VAL A 12 1.64 -11.00 -3.04
CA VAL A 12 1.01 -9.76 -3.50
C VAL A 12 2.07 -8.70 -3.68
N LEU A 13 2.20 -8.14 -4.89
CA LEU A 13 2.98 -6.93 -5.13
C LEU A 13 2.10 -5.71 -4.89
N VAL A 14 2.58 -4.78 -4.06
CA VAL A 14 1.93 -3.50 -3.81
C VAL A 14 2.84 -2.38 -4.32
N LEU A 15 2.27 -1.46 -5.11
CA LEU A 15 2.95 -0.26 -5.59
C LEU A 15 2.13 0.98 -5.25
N ALA A 16 2.79 1.99 -4.67
CA ALA A 16 2.21 3.29 -4.42
C ALA A 16 3.04 4.40 -5.07
N LYS A 17 2.34 5.32 -5.72
CA LYS A 17 2.87 6.59 -6.19
C LYS A 17 1.89 7.67 -5.77
N VAL A 18 2.42 8.77 -5.26
CA VAL A 18 1.63 9.89 -4.76
C VAL A 18 2.19 11.18 -5.36
N ASP A 19 1.29 12.02 -5.88
CA ASP A 19 1.67 13.31 -6.44
C ASP A 19 2.18 14.26 -5.36
N LYS A 20 3.08 15.17 -5.75
CA LYS A 20 3.76 16.06 -4.81
C LYS A 20 2.79 16.86 -3.93
N SER A 21 1.69 17.37 -4.49
CA SER A 21 0.68 18.12 -3.73
C SER A 21 0.03 17.31 -2.61
N LEU A 22 -0.22 16.01 -2.85
CA LEU A 22 -0.79 15.10 -1.86
C LEU A 22 0.24 14.65 -0.83
N VAL A 23 1.51 14.49 -1.24
CA VAL A 23 2.63 14.27 -0.30
C VAL A 23 2.78 15.44 0.66
N ASP A 24 2.76 16.66 0.13
CA ASP A 24 2.84 17.89 0.92
C ASP A 24 1.61 18.03 1.85
N GLY A 25 0.46 17.45 1.46
CA GLY A 25 -0.75 17.29 2.27
C GLY A 25 -0.74 16.11 3.26
N GLY A 26 0.35 15.35 3.35
CA GLY A 26 0.55 14.30 4.36
C GLY A 26 0.39 12.86 3.86
N LEU A 27 -0.12 12.64 2.64
CA LEU A 27 -0.24 11.29 2.08
C LEU A 27 1.13 10.80 1.60
N LYS A 28 1.84 10.07 2.47
CA LYS A 28 3.16 9.52 2.15
C LYS A 28 3.06 8.07 1.67
N ALA A 29 3.62 7.77 0.50
CA ALA A 29 3.56 6.47 -0.14
C ALA A 29 4.17 5.34 0.73
N ASN A 30 5.30 5.61 1.40
CA ASN A 30 5.95 4.66 2.29
C ASN A 30 5.08 4.29 3.51
N LEU A 31 4.38 5.25 4.11
CA LEU A 31 3.45 4.99 5.21
C LEU A 31 2.24 4.20 4.70
N TRP A 32 1.68 4.60 3.56
CA TRP A 32 0.52 3.94 2.97
C TRP A 32 0.78 2.48 2.61
N VAL A 33 1.94 2.17 2.02
CA VAL A 33 2.34 0.78 1.72
C VAL A 33 2.57 -0.03 3.01
N ASN A 34 3.19 0.57 4.03
CA ASN A 34 3.41 -0.14 5.29
C ASN A 34 2.10 -0.44 6.02
N GLU A 35 1.10 0.43 5.90
CA GLU A 35 -0.24 0.19 6.45
C GLU A 35 -0.86 -1.09 5.88
N VAL A 36 -0.84 -1.28 4.56
CA VAL A 36 -1.39 -2.50 3.96
C VAL A 36 -0.57 -3.76 4.26
N CYS A 37 0.74 -3.62 4.50
CA CYS A 37 1.57 -4.74 4.95
C CYS A 37 1.13 -5.29 6.33
N THR A 38 0.42 -4.50 7.15
CA THR A 38 -0.12 -4.99 8.43
C THR A 38 -1.21 -6.06 8.24
N VAL A 39 -1.89 -6.04 7.09
CA VAL A 39 -2.94 -7.00 6.71
C VAL A 39 -2.34 -8.14 5.87
N LEU A 40 -1.56 -7.79 4.84
CA LEU A 40 -1.05 -8.75 3.85
C LEU A 40 0.26 -9.45 4.29
N GLY A 41 0.87 -9.03 5.39
CA GLY A 41 2.21 -9.47 5.78
C GLY A 41 3.31 -8.90 4.88
N GLY A 42 4.57 -9.16 5.24
CA GLY A 42 5.74 -8.65 4.51
C GLY A 42 6.19 -7.26 4.98
N ARG A 43 7.00 -6.59 4.14
CA ARG A 43 7.57 -5.27 4.45
C ARG A 43 7.68 -4.41 3.20
N GLY A 44 7.26 -3.16 3.30
CA GLY A 44 7.45 -2.15 2.27
C GLY A 44 8.74 -1.35 2.42
N GLY A 45 9.15 -0.73 1.32
CA GLY A 45 10.25 0.23 1.26
C GLY A 45 9.98 1.31 0.21
N GLY A 46 10.51 2.52 0.44
CA GLY A 46 10.31 3.65 -0.47
C GLY A 46 10.49 5.01 0.20
N LYS A 47 10.14 6.05 -0.56
CA LYS A 47 10.12 7.46 -0.14
C LYS A 47 8.70 7.99 -0.09
N ASP A 48 8.54 9.25 0.32
CA ASP A 48 7.23 9.89 0.46
C ASP A 48 6.40 9.88 -0.84
N ALA A 49 7.03 10.01 -2.01
CA ALA A 49 6.33 10.05 -3.30
C ALA A 49 6.12 8.69 -3.97
N ASN A 50 6.91 7.67 -3.60
CA ASN A 50 6.82 6.33 -4.19
C ASN A 50 7.32 5.26 -3.24
N ALA A 51 6.60 4.14 -3.18
CA ALA A 51 6.96 3.00 -2.35
C ALA A 51 6.41 1.70 -2.92
N GLN A 52 6.98 0.58 -2.47
CA GLN A 52 6.61 -0.75 -2.91
C GLN A 52 6.76 -1.78 -1.79
N ALA A 53 6.00 -2.87 -1.88
CA ALA A 53 6.13 -4.03 -0.99
C ALA A 53 5.85 -5.33 -1.75
N THR A 54 6.45 -6.41 -1.27
CA THR A 54 6.01 -7.77 -1.56
C THR A 54 5.44 -8.35 -0.27
N CYS A 55 4.19 -8.79 -0.34
CA CYS A 55 3.42 -9.34 0.75
C CYS A 55 3.09 -10.82 0.49
N GLU A 56 2.59 -11.53 1.50
CA GLU A 56 2.57 -13.01 1.50
C GLU A 56 1.17 -13.61 1.75
N ASN A 57 0.16 -12.78 1.98
CA ASN A 57 -1.20 -13.23 2.28
C ASN A 57 -2.19 -12.73 1.21
N ILE A 58 -2.42 -13.57 0.18
CA ILE A 58 -3.35 -13.25 -0.91
C ILE A 58 -4.81 -13.28 -0.46
N ASP A 59 -5.14 -14.07 0.58
CA ASP A 59 -6.51 -14.29 1.04
C ASP A 59 -7.13 -13.05 1.71
N ARG A 60 -6.29 -12.06 2.06
CA ARG A 60 -6.71 -10.80 2.69
C ARG A 60 -6.61 -9.59 1.77
N LEU A 61 -6.58 -9.81 0.45
CA LEU A 61 -6.45 -8.73 -0.54
C LEU A 61 -7.56 -7.68 -0.38
N ASP A 62 -8.82 -8.10 -0.27
CA ASP A 62 -9.96 -7.18 -0.20
C ASP A 62 -9.88 -6.28 1.04
N GLU A 63 -9.54 -6.85 2.20
CA GLU A 63 -9.32 -6.11 3.44
C GLU A 63 -8.19 -5.07 3.29
N ALA A 64 -7.12 -5.43 2.58
CA ALA A 64 -6.01 -4.50 2.33
C ALA A 64 -6.39 -3.37 1.37
N VAL A 65 -7.25 -3.63 0.38
CA VAL A 65 -7.78 -2.60 -0.52
C VAL A 65 -8.66 -1.63 0.25
N GLU A 66 -9.54 -2.12 1.13
CA GLU A 66 -10.37 -1.27 2.00
C GLU A 66 -9.52 -0.42 2.95
N LEU A 67 -8.51 -1.03 3.58
CA LEU A 67 -7.57 -0.32 4.46
C LEU A 67 -6.81 0.76 3.69
N ALA A 68 -6.35 0.46 2.48
CA ALA A 68 -5.67 1.42 1.61
C ALA A 68 -6.57 2.64 1.30
N LEU A 69 -7.84 2.40 0.95
CA LEU A 69 -8.81 3.47 0.68
C LEU A 69 -9.04 4.33 1.92
N LYS A 70 -9.29 3.70 3.08
CA LYS A 70 -9.52 4.40 4.35
C LYS A 70 -8.33 5.26 4.76
N PHE A 71 -7.11 4.74 4.63
CA PHE A 71 -5.88 5.47 4.93
C PHE A 71 -5.77 6.75 4.09
N ALA A 72 -5.96 6.62 2.76
CA ALA A 72 -5.87 7.75 1.84
C ALA A 72 -6.95 8.80 2.13
N GLN A 73 -8.21 8.38 2.35
CA GLN A 73 -9.32 9.28 2.66
C GLN A 73 -9.10 10.06 3.96
N THR A 74 -8.59 9.40 5.01
CA THR A 74 -8.33 10.04 6.30
C THR A 74 -7.15 11.01 6.23
N THR A 75 -6.22 10.80 5.29
CA THR A 75 -5.01 11.63 5.16
C THR A 75 -5.19 12.83 4.24
N ILE A 76 -6.04 12.73 3.21
CA ILE A 76 -6.30 13.82 2.25
C ILE A 76 -7.34 14.84 2.77
N ALA A 77 -8.07 14.51 3.84
CA ALA A 77 -9.16 15.31 4.41
C ALA A 77 -8.71 16.67 4.96
#